data_AF-A0A2W6V8B2-F1
#
_entry.id   AF-A0A2W6V8B2-F1
#
_cell.length_a   1.000
_cell.length_b   1.000
_cell.length_c   1.000
_cell.angle_alpha   90.00
_cell.angle_beta   90.00
_cell.angle_gamma   90.00
#
_symmetry.space_group_name_H-M   'P 1'
#
loop_
_entity.id
_entity.type
_entity.pdbx_description
1 polymer ?
#
loop_
_entity_poly.entity_id
_entity_poly.type
_entity_poly.pdbx_seq_one_letter_code
_entity_poly.pdbx_strand_id
1 'polypeptide(L)'
;MRLTPLGVRRRSDAPPRRTAVLVGCAALVAVVGFAASQFGMIGEALGRALGPIAIIAVLFGLFAAALLLVNAMGAPLVAARGRAMARSATSASRLIAGRELAGNAAVAWRRVSGIAMIAFIAVVGGAGASLATILGTDAGSRGAAASDAILFADMRTGVLVTLGAGFVLLACSVGVTQAASVLEDRELIIGLDRIGMPADQLQKARSLTVMVPLRWAAFGGAAVGGVLAFPFVGAAVLFAPVSLVIIAGTFAAGILIVRLSVQATTPIVTAIRRAA
;
A
#
# COMPACT_ATOMS: atom_id res chain seq x y z
N MET A 1 27.20 1.87 20.32
CA MET A 1 26.40 0.66 20.63
C MET A 1 27.29 -0.38 21.27
N ARG A 2 27.06 -0.73 22.55
CA ARG A 2 27.78 -1.82 23.21
C ARG A 2 27.23 -3.15 22.68
N LEU A 3 27.97 -3.81 21.81
CA LEU A 3 27.70 -5.18 21.40
C LEU A 3 27.96 -6.09 22.60
N THR A 4 26.94 -6.36 23.41
CA THR A 4 27.06 -7.30 24.51
C THR A 4 27.17 -8.72 23.93
N PRO A 5 28.12 -9.55 24.41
CA PRO A 5 28.39 -10.90 23.88
C PRO A 5 27.20 -11.88 24.03
N LEU A 6 26.10 -11.46 24.67
CA LEU A 6 24.87 -12.21 24.84
C LEU A 6 23.79 -11.90 23.79
N GLY A 7 23.87 -10.77 23.09
CA GLY A 7 22.90 -10.39 22.04
C GLY A 7 23.00 -11.24 20.78
N VAL A 8 24.18 -11.83 20.53
CA VAL A 8 24.45 -12.72 19.39
C VAL A 8 23.79 -14.09 19.58
N ARG A 9 23.68 -14.57 20.83
CA ARG A 9 23.11 -15.89 21.17
C ARG A 9 21.57 -15.92 21.21
N ARG A 10 20.91 -14.77 21.26
CA ARG A 10 19.43 -14.66 21.26
C ARG A 10 18.79 -14.48 19.88
N ARG A 11 19.53 -14.66 18.79
CA ARG A 11 18.92 -14.85 17.46
C ARG A 11 18.47 -16.31 17.28
N SER A 12 17.65 -16.78 18.23
CA SER A 12 17.17 -18.16 18.31
C SER A 12 15.76 -18.34 17.75
N ASP A 13 15.03 -17.27 17.44
CA ASP A 13 13.77 -17.41 16.71
C ASP A 13 14.06 -17.72 15.25
N ALA A 14 13.81 -18.99 14.89
CA ALA A 14 13.84 -19.40 13.50
C ALA A 14 12.93 -18.47 12.70
N PRO A 15 13.46 -17.71 11.72
CA PRO A 15 12.67 -16.75 10.99
C PRO A 15 11.46 -17.45 10.36
N PRO A 16 10.21 -16.96 10.56
CA PRO A 16 9.01 -17.69 10.19
C PRO A 16 9.04 -18.04 8.71
N ARG A 17 8.74 -19.30 8.36
CA ARG A 17 8.81 -19.79 6.97
C ARG A 17 7.99 -18.89 6.06
N ARG A 18 8.54 -18.55 4.87
CA ARG A 18 7.86 -17.70 3.86
C ARG A 18 6.44 -18.20 3.57
N THR A 19 6.25 -19.51 3.48
CA THR A 19 4.95 -20.12 3.24
C THR A 19 3.97 -19.85 4.37
N ALA A 20 4.38 -20.01 5.63
CA ALA A 20 3.54 -19.70 6.79
C ALA A 20 3.11 -18.23 6.81
N VAL A 21 4.01 -17.31 6.45
CA VAL A 21 3.67 -15.88 6.34
C VAL A 21 2.66 -15.63 5.22
N LEU A 22 2.89 -16.19 4.03
CA LEU A 22 1.97 -16.03 2.90
C LEU A 22 0.60 -16.67 3.16
N VAL A 23 0.57 -17.84 3.79
CA VAL A 23 -0.67 -18.52 4.20
C VAL A 23 -1.39 -17.72 5.28
N GLY A 24 -0.69 -17.22 6.29
CA GLY A 24 -1.30 -16.37 7.32
C GLY A 24 -1.86 -15.06 6.74
N CYS A 25 -1.12 -14.44 5.82
CA CYS A 25 -1.58 -13.30 5.02
C CYS A 25 -2.85 -13.65 4.23
N ALA A 26 -2.82 -14.73 3.44
CA ALA A 26 -3.97 -15.15 2.63
C ALA A 26 -5.18 -15.52 3.48
N ALA A 27 -4.98 -16.21 4.60
CA ALA A 27 -6.02 -16.55 5.57
C ALA A 27 -6.64 -15.29 6.17
N LEU A 28 -5.82 -14.30 6.54
CA LEU A 28 -6.32 -13.04 7.10
C LEU A 28 -7.15 -12.25 6.06
N VAL A 29 -6.69 -12.21 4.80
CA VAL A 29 -7.47 -11.62 3.69
C VAL A 29 -8.79 -12.38 3.49
N ALA A 30 -8.77 -13.71 3.53
CA ALA A 30 -9.95 -14.54 3.36
C ALA A 30 -10.96 -14.33 4.51
N VAL A 31 -10.51 -14.22 5.76
CA VAL A 31 -11.37 -13.95 6.92
C VAL A 31 -12.03 -12.57 6.80
N VAL A 32 -11.25 -11.54 6.45
CA VAL A 32 -11.79 -10.18 6.28
C VAL A 32 -12.72 -10.11 5.06
N GLY A 33 -12.37 -10.75 3.95
CA GLY A 33 -13.22 -10.84 2.77
C GLY A 33 -14.53 -11.61 3.03
N PHE A 34 -14.47 -12.67 3.84
CA PHE A 34 -15.65 -13.39 4.28
C PHE A 34 -16.53 -12.52 5.17
N ALA A 35 -15.96 -11.82 6.15
CA ALA A 35 -16.70 -10.86 6.97
C ALA A 35 -17.35 -9.76 6.13
N ALA A 36 -16.65 -9.25 5.11
CA ALA A 36 -17.19 -8.29 4.14
C ALA A 36 -18.36 -8.87 3.34
N SER A 37 -18.30 -10.14 2.93
CA SER A 37 -19.39 -10.80 2.22
C SER A 37 -20.66 -10.98 3.06
N GLN A 38 -20.50 -11.08 4.39
CA GLN A 38 -21.60 -11.17 5.33
C GLN A 38 -22.15 -9.80 5.76
N PHE A 39 -21.64 -8.71 5.18
CA PHE A 39 -22.04 -7.35 5.55
C PHE A 39 -23.54 -7.13 5.49
N GLY A 40 -24.23 -7.57 4.43
CA GLY A 40 -25.68 -7.39 4.30
C GLY A 40 -26.47 -8.07 5.43
N MET A 41 -26.11 -9.31 5.74
CA MET A 41 -26.75 -10.08 6.82
C MET A 41 -26.49 -9.46 8.19
N ILE A 42 -25.23 -9.13 8.50
CA ILE A 42 -24.84 -8.54 9.79
C ILE A 42 -25.45 -7.14 9.93
N GLY A 43 -25.38 -6.34 8.86
CA GLY A 43 -25.91 -4.99 8.80
C GLY A 43 -27.43 -4.96 8.99
N GLU A 44 -28.18 -5.85 8.34
CA GLU A 44 -29.62 -5.95 8.53
C GLU A 44 -30.00 -6.44 9.93
N ALA A 45 -29.34 -7.48 10.44
CA ALA A 45 -29.62 -8.02 11.76
C ALA A 45 -29.37 -6.95 12.85
N LEU A 46 -28.26 -6.25 12.76
CA LEU A 46 -27.89 -5.19 13.69
C LEU A 46 -28.73 -3.92 13.48
N GLY A 47 -29.08 -3.60 12.23
CA GLY A 47 -29.94 -2.48 11.86
C GLY A 47 -31.38 -2.63 12.34
N ARG A 48 -31.92 -3.85 12.36
CA ARG A 48 -33.24 -4.14 12.96
C ARG A 48 -33.23 -3.94 14.48
N ALA A 49 -32.10 -4.20 15.15
CA ALA A 49 -31.99 -4.10 16.61
C ALA A 49 -31.61 -2.71 17.11
N LEU A 50 -30.72 -2.01 16.40
CA LEU A 50 -30.06 -0.77 16.84
C LEU A 50 -30.30 0.42 15.88
N GLY A 51 -31.11 0.23 14.83
CA GLY A 51 -31.42 1.25 13.85
C GLY A 51 -30.33 1.49 12.79
N PRO A 52 -30.50 2.52 11.92
CA PRO A 52 -29.62 2.75 10.77
C PRO A 52 -28.18 3.11 11.15
N ILE A 53 -27.94 3.63 12.35
CA ILE A 53 -26.59 3.96 12.86
C ILE A 53 -25.72 2.69 12.94
N ALA A 54 -26.32 1.53 13.24
CA ALA A 54 -25.60 0.27 13.35
C ALA A 54 -24.98 -0.17 12.01
N ILE A 55 -25.69 0.05 10.90
CA ILE A 55 -25.19 -0.28 9.55
C ILE A 55 -23.95 0.56 9.21
N ILE A 56 -24.01 1.86 9.54
CA ILE A 56 -22.88 2.79 9.36
C ILE A 56 -21.70 2.35 10.22
N ALA A 57 -21.93 1.98 11.48
CA ALA A 57 -20.88 1.51 12.39
C ALA A 57 -20.21 0.22 11.88
N VAL A 58 -20.99 -0.75 11.36
CA VAL A 58 -20.46 -1.98 10.75
C VAL A 58 -19.61 -1.66 9.52
N LEU A 59 -20.03 -0.71 8.69
CA LEU A 59 -19.26 -0.27 7.51
C LEU A 59 -17.91 0.33 7.91
N PHE A 60 -17.90 1.24 8.90
CA PHE A 60 -16.65 1.80 9.43
C PHE A 60 -15.77 0.73 10.08
N GLY A 61 -16.36 -0.21 10.82
CA GLY A 61 -15.64 -1.33 11.41
C GLY A 61 -14.96 -2.21 10.37
N LEU A 62 -15.65 -2.49 9.26
CA LEU A 62 -15.07 -3.25 8.15
C LEU A 62 -13.93 -2.50 7.48
N PHE A 63 -14.09 -1.19 7.26
CA PHE A 63 -13.04 -0.35 6.70
C PHE A 63 -11.80 -0.33 7.62
N ALA A 64 -12.01 -0.16 8.93
CA ALA A 64 -10.95 -0.21 9.93
C ALA A 64 -10.24 -1.58 9.95
N ALA A 65 -11.00 -2.68 9.88
CA ALA A 65 -10.44 -4.03 9.80
C ALA A 65 -9.58 -4.23 8.54
N ALA A 66 -9.99 -3.65 7.40
CA ALA A 66 -9.21 -3.69 6.17
C ALA A 66 -7.91 -2.89 6.26
N LEU A 67 -7.93 -1.71 6.89
CA LEU A 67 -6.71 -0.93 7.11
C LEU A 67 -5.75 -1.66 8.07
N LEU A 68 -6.29 -2.29 9.12
CA LEU A 68 -5.53 -3.11 10.05
C LEU A 68 -4.91 -4.32 9.36
N LEU A 69 -5.66 -4.99 8.47
CA LEU A 69 -5.19 -6.07 7.61
C LEU A 69 -3.99 -5.64 6.76
N VAL A 70 -4.10 -4.53 6.04
CA VAL A 70 -3.01 -3.99 5.20
C VAL A 70 -1.75 -3.75 6.04
N ASN A 71 -1.90 -3.16 7.24
CA ASN A 71 -0.77 -2.86 8.10
C ASN A 71 -0.16 -4.12 8.74
N ALA A 72 -0.99 -5.10 9.12
CA ALA A 72 -0.55 -6.37 9.70
C ALA A 72 0.21 -7.24 8.68
N MET A 73 -0.22 -7.25 7.41
CA MET A 73 0.42 -8.04 6.35
C MET A 73 1.73 -7.44 5.85
N GLY A 74 1.92 -6.14 6.02
CA GLY A 74 3.02 -5.38 5.45
C GLY A 74 4.42 -5.89 5.78
N ALA A 75 4.81 -5.82 7.05
CA ALA A 75 6.15 -6.23 7.48
C ALA A 75 6.44 -7.72 7.22
N PRO A 76 5.52 -8.67 7.48
CA PRO A 76 5.73 -10.07 7.15
C PRO A 76 5.94 -10.30 5.65
N LEU A 77 5.14 -9.66 4.79
CA LEU A 77 5.25 -9.79 3.34
C LEU A 77 6.59 -9.26 2.83
N VAL A 78 7.01 -8.09 3.32
CA VAL A 78 8.32 -7.49 3.02
C VAL A 78 9.46 -8.41 3.47
N ALA A 79 9.41 -8.95 4.70
CA ALA A 79 10.42 -9.87 5.21
C ALA A 79 10.49 -11.17 4.40
N ALA A 80 9.34 -11.74 4.04
CA ALA A 80 9.25 -12.92 3.20
C ALA A 80 9.86 -12.68 1.81
N ARG A 81 9.61 -11.49 1.24
CA ARG A 81 10.13 -11.12 -0.08
C ARG A 81 11.63 -10.81 -0.07
N GLY A 82 12.12 -10.12 0.97
CA GLY A 82 13.55 -9.87 1.16
C GLY A 82 14.33 -11.18 1.25
N ARG A 83 13.83 -12.14 2.04
CA ARG A 83 14.41 -13.49 2.13
C ARG A 83 14.39 -14.24 0.80
N ALA A 84 13.30 -14.16 0.04
CA ALA A 84 13.25 -14.76 -1.30
C ALA A 84 14.26 -14.10 -2.24
N MET A 85 14.40 -12.79 -2.20
CA MET A 85 15.37 -12.03 -3.00
C MET A 85 16.81 -12.40 -2.67
N ALA A 86 17.13 -12.56 -1.39
CA ALA A 86 18.45 -12.98 -0.93
C ALA A 86 18.77 -14.43 -1.36
N ARG A 87 17.79 -15.33 -1.33
CA ARG A 87 17.98 -16.74 -1.76
C ARG A 87 18.17 -16.89 -3.26
N SER A 88 17.50 -16.08 -4.07
CA SER A 88 17.60 -16.10 -5.53
C SER A 88 18.56 -15.02 -6.05
N ALA A 89 19.50 -14.55 -5.24
CA ALA A 89 20.37 -13.45 -5.60
C ALA A 89 21.45 -13.92 -6.58
N THR A 90 21.41 -13.38 -7.80
CA THR A 90 22.44 -13.60 -8.83
C THR A 90 23.51 -12.50 -8.85
N SER A 91 23.36 -11.47 -8.01
CA SER A 91 24.31 -10.36 -7.87
C SER A 91 24.50 -9.97 -6.40
N ALA A 92 25.65 -9.40 -6.08
CA ALA A 92 25.97 -8.89 -4.73
C ALA A 92 24.96 -7.83 -4.27
N SER A 93 24.59 -6.91 -5.16
CA SER A 93 23.57 -5.87 -4.89
C SER A 93 22.21 -6.45 -4.47
N ARG A 94 21.78 -7.54 -5.12
CA ARG A 94 20.49 -8.21 -4.81
C ARG A 94 20.55 -8.99 -3.51
N LEU A 95 21.70 -9.59 -3.20
CA LEU A 95 21.93 -10.29 -1.95
C LEU A 95 21.90 -9.32 -0.75
N ILE A 96 22.63 -8.21 -0.85
CA ILE A 96 22.70 -7.17 0.19
C ILE A 96 21.31 -6.57 0.42
N ALA A 97 20.64 -6.11 -0.64
CA ALA A 97 19.30 -5.54 -0.54
C ALA A 97 18.29 -6.56 0.04
N GLY A 98 18.43 -7.85 -0.31
CA GLY A 98 17.54 -8.91 0.17
C GLY A 98 17.71 -9.17 1.67
N ARG A 99 18.95 -9.21 2.17
CA ARG A 99 19.24 -9.40 3.59
C ARG A 99 18.86 -8.18 4.42
N GLU A 100 19.13 -6.98 3.90
CA GLU A 100 18.74 -5.72 4.54
C GLU A 100 17.23 -5.63 4.70
N LEU A 101 16.49 -5.90 3.63
CA LEU A 101 15.03 -5.86 3.66
C LEU A 101 14.42 -6.93 4.55
N ALA A 102 15.04 -8.12 4.61
CA ALA A 102 14.62 -9.18 5.52
C ALA A 102 14.90 -8.84 6.99
N GLY A 103 16.00 -8.15 7.28
CA GLY A 103 16.39 -7.75 8.63
C GLY A 103 15.56 -6.59 9.18
N ASN A 104 15.24 -5.60 8.33
CA ASN A 104 14.60 -4.34 8.73
C ASN A 104 13.19 -4.15 8.12
N ALA A 105 12.46 -5.24 7.93
CA ALA A 105 11.19 -5.25 7.18
C ALA A 105 10.11 -4.30 7.74
N ALA A 106 9.99 -4.17 9.07
CA ALA A 106 9.00 -3.30 9.69
C ALA A 106 9.29 -1.81 9.44
N VAL A 107 10.56 -1.42 9.46
CA VAL A 107 10.99 -0.05 9.14
C VAL A 107 10.75 0.22 7.65
N ALA A 108 11.14 -0.72 6.79
CA ALA A 108 10.92 -0.61 5.35
C ALA A 108 9.43 -0.51 4.99
N TRP A 109 8.56 -1.29 5.65
CA TRP A 109 7.11 -1.19 5.45
C TRP A 109 6.55 0.16 5.92
N ARG A 110 6.94 0.62 7.11
CA ARG A 110 6.44 1.90 7.65
C ARG A 110 6.72 3.08 6.71
N ARG A 111 7.87 3.07 6.04
CA ARG A 111 8.25 4.07 5.03
C ARG A 111 7.33 4.11 3.80
N VAL A 112 6.64 3.01 3.49
CA VAL A 112 5.76 2.88 2.29
C VAL A 112 4.30 2.59 2.62
N SER A 113 3.91 2.49 3.90
CA SER A 113 2.56 2.08 4.33
C SER A 113 1.47 3.04 3.82
N GLY A 114 1.75 4.35 3.78
CA GLY A 114 0.82 5.34 3.23
C GLY A 114 0.43 5.07 1.78
N ILE A 115 1.32 4.45 1.00
CA ILE A 115 1.07 4.10 -0.40
C ILE A 115 0.10 2.91 -0.50
N ALA A 116 0.21 1.95 0.43
CA ALA A 116 -0.75 0.85 0.52
C ALA A 116 -2.15 1.34 0.91
N MET A 117 -2.24 2.27 1.87
CA MET A 117 -3.51 2.86 2.30
C MET A 117 -4.22 3.57 1.15
N ILE A 118 -3.47 4.34 0.37
CA ILE A 118 -4.05 5.09 -0.74
C ILE A 118 -4.35 4.22 -1.94
N ALA A 119 -3.56 3.19 -2.21
CA ALA A 119 -3.91 2.14 -3.17
C ALA A 119 -5.24 1.45 -2.79
N PHE A 120 -5.46 1.18 -1.49
CA PHE A 120 -6.71 0.64 -0.98
C PHE A 120 -7.88 1.63 -1.17
N ILE A 121 -7.72 2.88 -0.74
CA ILE A 121 -8.75 3.92 -0.87
C ILE A 121 -9.07 4.20 -2.34
N ALA A 122 -8.08 4.14 -3.24
CA ALA A 122 -8.29 4.30 -4.68
C ALA A 122 -9.19 3.22 -5.28
N VAL A 123 -9.00 1.96 -4.87
CA VAL A 123 -9.85 0.87 -5.35
C VAL A 123 -11.26 1.00 -4.79
N VAL A 124 -11.40 1.22 -3.48
CA VAL A 124 -12.74 1.32 -2.86
C VAL A 124 -13.47 2.59 -3.33
N GLY A 125 -12.78 3.73 -3.35
CA GLY A 125 -13.31 5.01 -3.83
C GLY A 125 -13.62 4.98 -5.33
N GLY A 126 -12.76 4.39 -6.16
CA GLY A 126 -13.02 4.22 -7.59
C GLY A 126 -14.22 3.31 -7.86
N ALA A 127 -14.38 2.23 -7.10
CA ALA A 127 -15.56 1.37 -7.15
C ALA A 127 -16.83 2.12 -6.72
N GLY A 128 -16.77 2.88 -5.62
CA GLY A 128 -17.86 3.72 -5.14
C GLY A 128 -18.28 4.83 -6.12
N ALA A 129 -17.32 5.50 -6.75
CA ALA A 129 -17.57 6.50 -7.79
C ALA A 129 -18.23 5.89 -9.04
N SER A 130 -17.82 4.68 -9.42
CA SER A 130 -18.45 3.93 -10.52
C SER A 130 -19.88 3.53 -10.16
N LEU A 131 -20.11 3.05 -8.95
CA LEU A 131 -21.44 2.70 -8.47
C LEU A 131 -22.38 3.92 -8.45
N ALA A 132 -21.90 5.07 -7.95
CA ALA A 132 -22.65 6.31 -7.97
C ALA A 132 -23.01 6.76 -9.40
N THR A 133 -22.12 6.54 -10.37
CA THR A 133 -22.41 6.85 -11.78
C THR A 133 -23.55 5.99 -12.30
N ILE A 134 -23.52 4.67 -12.06
CA ILE A 134 -24.55 3.73 -12.51
C ILE A 134 -25.90 4.06 -11.88
N LEU A 135 -25.93 4.27 -10.55
CA LEU A 135 -27.15 4.59 -9.83
C LEU A 135 -27.74 5.94 -10.29
N GLY A 136 -26.88 6.93 -10.57
CA GLY A 136 -27.31 8.23 -11.09
C GLY A 136 -27.91 8.13 -12.51
N THR A 137 -27.33 7.32 -13.39
CA THR A 137 -27.88 7.10 -14.74
C THR A 137 -29.21 6.35 -14.71
N ASP A 138 -29.32 5.37 -13.81
CA ASP A 138 -30.54 4.60 -13.59
C ASP A 138 -31.68 5.48 -13.05
N ALA A 139 -31.38 6.33 -12.07
CA ALA A 139 -32.33 7.27 -11.49
C ALA A 139 -32.87 8.25 -12.55
N GLY A 140 -31.98 8.80 -13.39
CA GLY A 140 -32.37 9.68 -14.50
C GLY A 140 -33.26 9.00 -15.55
N SER A 141 -33.03 7.71 -15.81
CA SER A 141 -33.82 6.93 -16.79
C SER A 141 -35.21 6.53 -16.30
N ARG A 142 -35.40 6.33 -14.99
CA ARG A 142 -36.67 5.92 -14.38
C ARG A 142 -37.58 7.10 -14.02
N GLY A 143 -37.20 8.33 -14.36
CA GLY A 143 -37.92 9.53 -13.93
C GLY A 143 -37.92 9.72 -12.41
N ALA A 144 -36.94 9.14 -11.70
CA ALA A 144 -36.76 9.40 -10.28
C ALA A 144 -36.49 10.90 -10.07
N ALA A 145 -36.78 11.40 -8.85
CA ALA A 145 -36.64 12.82 -8.55
C ALA A 145 -35.27 13.35 -9.00
N ALA A 146 -35.23 14.48 -9.70
CA ALA A 146 -33.99 15.11 -10.18
C ALA A 146 -32.96 15.28 -9.04
N SER A 147 -33.43 15.40 -7.80
CA SER A 147 -32.66 15.41 -6.56
C SER A 147 -31.77 14.19 -6.36
N ASP A 148 -32.22 12.98 -6.70
CA ASP A 148 -31.45 11.75 -6.51
C ASP A 148 -30.27 11.69 -7.49
N ALA A 149 -30.50 12.07 -8.75
CA ALA A 149 -29.44 12.13 -9.76
C ALA A 149 -28.34 13.15 -9.38
N ILE A 150 -28.74 14.31 -8.82
CA ILE A 150 -27.80 15.33 -8.31
C ILE A 150 -27.01 14.77 -7.13
N LEU A 151 -27.66 14.11 -6.16
CA LEU A 151 -26.99 13.50 -5.01
C LEU A 151 -25.91 12.48 -5.44
N PHE A 152 -26.21 11.60 -6.40
CA PHE A 152 -25.22 10.63 -6.90
C PHE A 152 -24.05 11.31 -7.64
N ALA A 153 -24.32 12.38 -8.39
CA ALA A 153 -23.27 13.15 -9.06
C ALA A 153 -22.35 13.87 -8.06
N ASP A 154 -22.91 14.43 -6.99
CA ASP A 154 -22.17 15.08 -5.92
C ASP A 154 -21.34 14.09 -5.12
N MET A 155 -21.90 12.91 -4.78
CA MET A 155 -21.15 11.84 -4.13
C MET A 155 -19.95 11.39 -4.97
N ARG A 156 -20.14 11.20 -6.28
CA ARG A 156 -19.04 10.85 -7.19
C ARG A 156 -17.96 11.91 -7.18
N THR A 157 -18.34 13.18 -7.30
CA THR A 157 -17.39 14.30 -7.33
C THR A 157 -16.66 14.42 -6.01
N GLY A 158 -17.35 14.30 -4.88
CA GLY A 158 -16.77 14.29 -3.54
C GLY A 158 -15.71 13.20 -3.40
N VAL A 159 -16.02 11.97 -3.79
CA VAL A 159 -15.05 10.85 -3.75
C VAL A 159 -13.82 11.13 -4.60
N LEU A 160 -13.99 11.64 -5.83
CA LEU A 160 -12.88 11.95 -6.72
C LEU A 160 -11.99 13.09 -6.19
N VAL A 161 -12.60 14.14 -5.62
CA VAL A 161 -11.88 15.27 -5.01
C VAL A 161 -11.09 14.80 -3.78
N THR A 162 -11.70 14.01 -2.89
CA THR A 162 -11.01 13.44 -1.73
C THR A 162 -9.85 12.55 -2.15
N LEU A 163 -10.04 11.73 -3.18
CA LEU A 163 -8.98 10.87 -3.71
C LEU A 163 -7.82 11.72 -4.25
N GLY A 164 -8.12 12.72 -5.08
CA GLY A 164 -7.12 13.64 -5.62
C GLY A 164 -6.30 14.35 -4.53
N ALA A 165 -6.98 14.91 -3.52
CA ALA A 165 -6.31 15.54 -2.39
C ALA A 165 -5.45 14.55 -1.60
N GLY A 166 -5.94 13.32 -1.37
CA GLY A 166 -5.19 12.25 -0.73
C GLY A 166 -3.91 11.87 -1.51
N PHE A 167 -3.97 11.83 -2.84
CA PHE A 167 -2.80 11.59 -3.68
C PHE A 167 -1.75 12.69 -3.57
N VAL A 168 -2.17 13.95 -3.54
CA VAL A 168 -1.25 15.08 -3.36
C VAL A 168 -0.54 14.97 -2.01
N LEU A 169 -1.29 14.70 -0.93
CA LEU A 169 -0.71 14.53 0.40
C LEU A 169 0.27 13.35 0.48
N LEU A 170 -0.05 12.24 -0.19
CA LEU A 170 0.86 11.11 -0.29
C LEU A 170 2.13 11.47 -1.04
N ALA A 171 2.00 12.19 -2.16
CA ALA A 171 3.13 12.63 -2.95
C ALA A 171 4.12 13.42 -2.10
N CYS A 172 3.61 14.40 -1.37
CA CYS A 172 4.39 15.20 -0.43
C CYS A 172 5.02 14.33 0.67
N SER A 173 4.24 13.46 1.31
CA SER A 173 4.72 12.59 2.39
C SER A 173 5.83 11.63 1.94
N VAL A 174 5.67 10.99 0.78
CA VAL A 174 6.68 10.13 0.17
C VAL A 174 7.91 10.94 -0.20
N GLY A 175 7.76 12.12 -0.82
CA GLY A 175 8.87 13.00 -1.15
C GLY A 175 9.73 13.34 0.08
N VAL A 176 9.08 13.76 1.18
CA VAL A 176 9.75 14.07 2.45
C VAL A 176 10.45 12.84 3.04
N THR A 177 9.77 11.69 3.07
CA THR A 177 10.34 10.44 3.61
C THR A 177 11.56 9.99 2.80
N GLN A 178 11.50 10.11 1.48
CA GLN A 178 12.62 9.78 0.59
C GLN A 178 13.80 10.73 0.81
N ALA A 179 13.55 12.04 0.92
CA ALA A 179 14.60 13.02 1.21
C ALA A 179 15.28 12.76 2.56
N ALA A 180 14.51 12.49 3.62
CA ALA A 180 15.03 12.14 4.93
C ALA A 180 15.90 10.88 4.90
N SER A 181 15.45 9.83 4.19
CA SER A 181 16.19 8.57 4.09
C SER A 181 17.56 8.73 3.39
N VAL A 182 17.69 9.68 2.46
CA VAL A 182 18.98 9.95 1.80
C VAL A 182 19.97 10.58 2.78
N LEU A 183 19.48 11.43 3.69
CA LEU A 183 20.31 12.07 4.70
C LEU A 183 20.76 11.06 5.76
N GLU A 184 19.87 10.14 6.17
CA GLU A 184 20.18 9.02 7.08
C GLU A 184 21.24 8.07 6.51
N ASP A 185 21.19 7.79 5.20
CA ASP A 185 22.12 6.86 4.53
C ASP A 185 23.51 7.48 4.24
N ARG A 186 23.75 8.75 4.59
CA ARG A 186 24.96 9.49 4.18
C ARG A 186 26.26 8.80 4.59
N GLU A 187 26.38 8.40 5.85
CA GLU A 187 27.59 7.75 6.39
C GLU A 187 27.82 6.38 5.76
N LEU A 188 26.75 5.65 5.46
CA LEU A 188 26.81 4.35 4.78
C LEU A 188 27.29 4.50 3.33
N ILE A 189 26.82 5.53 2.62
CA ILE A 189 27.25 5.83 1.25
C ILE A 189 28.75 6.13 1.22
N ILE A 190 29.24 6.99 2.12
CA ILE A 190 30.66 7.34 2.22
C ILE A 190 31.51 6.11 2.60
N GLY A 191 31.03 5.28 3.53
CA GLY A 191 31.71 4.06 3.93
C GLY A 191 31.85 3.04 2.79
N LEU A 192 30.81 2.87 1.98
CA LEU A 192 30.84 1.96 0.82
C LEU A 192 31.69 2.48 -0.33
N ASP A 193 31.75 3.81 -0.52
CA ASP A 193 32.65 4.45 -1.50
C ASP A 193 34.12 4.22 -1.13
N ARG A 194 34.46 4.33 0.17
CA ARG A 194 35.81 4.04 0.68
C ARG A 194 36.26 2.59 0.50
N ILE A 195 35.32 1.65 0.42
CA ILE A 195 35.59 0.22 0.19
C ILE A 195 35.65 -0.10 -1.32
N GLY A 196 35.48 0.91 -2.19
CA GLY A 196 35.58 0.78 -3.64
C GLY A 196 34.33 0.20 -4.32
N MET A 197 33.15 0.28 -3.68
CA MET A 197 31.92 -0.21 -4.29
C MET A 197 31.56 0.65 -5.51
N PRO A 198 31.39 0.04 -6.71
CA PRO A 198 31.02 0.81 -7.89
C PRO A 198 29.63 1.45 -7.72
N ALA A 199 29.55 2.73 -8.09
CA ALA A 199 28.40 3.61 -7.79
C ALA A 199 27.07 3.10 -8.40
N ASP A 200 27.15 2.42 -9.54
CA ASP A 200 25.99 1.85 -10.21
C ASP A 200 25.37 0.71 -9.38
N GLN A 201 26.19 -0.10 -8.71
CA GLN A 201 25.74 -1.18 -7.85
C GLN A 201 25.15 -0.67 -6.55
N LEU A 202 25.70 0.40 -5.99
CA LEU A 202 25.14 1.08 -4.81
C LEU A 202 23.76 1.69 -5.13
N GLN A 203 23.64 2.38 -6.27
CA GLN A 203 22.36 2.96 -6.70
C GLN A 203 21.33 1.88 -7.02
N LYS A 204 21.72 0.78 -7.68
CA LYS A 204 20.86 -0.38 -7.91
C LYS A 204 20.38 -0.99 -6.59
N ALA A 205 21.26 -1.20 -5.61
CA ALA A 205 20.89 -1.74 -4.30
C ALA A 205 19.87 -0.84 -3.58
N ARG A 206 20.11 0.49 -3.52
CA ARG A 206 19.17 1.46 -2.92
C ARG A 206 17.82 1.47 -3.63
N SER A 207 17.82 1.48 -4.96
CA SER A 207 16.59 1.47 -5.74
C SER A 207 15.76 0.21 -5.48
N LEU A 208 16.40 -0.95 -5.29
CA LEU A 208 15.71 -2.21 -4.97
C LEU A 208 15.13 -2.21 -3.56
N THR A 209 15.85 -1.68 -2.57
CA THR A 209 15.39 -1.59 -1.18
C THR A 209 14.15 -0.70 -1.03
N VAL A 210 13.95 0.27 -1.93
CA VAL A 210 12.77 1.15 -1.94
C VAL A 210 11.67 0.61 -2.87
N MET A 211 12.00 0.25 -4.11
CA MET A 211 10.99 -0.16 -5.11
C MET A 211 10.32 -1.49 -4.78
N VAL A 212 11.03 -2.41 -4.12
CA VAL A 212 10.44 -3.70 -3.78
C VAL A 212 9.31 -3.53 -2.75
N PRO A 213 9.52 -2.92 -1.56
CA PRO A 213 8.43 -2.64 -0.63
C PRO A 213 7.31 -1.82 -1.24
N LEU A 214 7.66 -0.79 -2.02
CA LEU A 214 6.72 0.07 -2.71
C LEU A 214 5.73 -0.71 -3.58
N ARG A 215 6.24 -1.59 -4.46
CA ARG A 215 5.39 -2.37 -5.38
C ARG A 215 4.45 -3.30 -4.62
N TRP A 216 4.94 -3.90 -3.54
CA TRP A 216 4.13 -4.77 -2.69
C TRP A 216 3.11 -4.00 -1.85
N ALA A 217 3.45 -2.81 -1.38
CA ALA A 217 2.52 -1.91 -0.70
C ALA A 217 1.38 -1.51 -1.63
N ALA A 218 1.71 -1.06 -2.85
CA ALA A 218 0.74 -0.69 -3.86
C ALA A 218 -0.17 -1.88 -4.23
N PHE A 219 0.42 -3.02 -4.61
CA PHE A 219 -0.36 -4.20 -5.00
C PHE A 219 -1.16 -4.79 -3.83
N GLY A 220 -0.58 -4.85 -2.63
CA GLY A 220 -1.23 -5.37 -1.44
C GLY A 220 -2.44 -4.53 -1.02
N GLY A 221 -2.28 -3.20 -1.01
CA GLY A 221 -3.39 -2.27 -0.78
C GLY A 221 -4.50 -2.42 -1.83
N ALA A 222 -4.12 -2.52 -3.11
CA ALA A 222 -5.06 -2.74 -4.20
C ALA A 222 -5.85 -4.04 -4.04
N ALA A 223 -5.14 -5.14 -3.75
CA ALA A 223 -5.72 -6.47 -3.63
C ALA A 223 -6.69 -6.53 -2.45
N VAL A 224 -6.32 -5.99 -1.30
CA VAL A 224 -7.22 -5.89 -0.14
C VAL A 224 -8.42 -5.03 -0.49
N GLY A 225 -8.22 -3.89 -1.16
CA GLY A 225 -9.32 -3.01 -1.59
C GLY A 225 -10.29 -3.70 -2.53
N GLY A 226 -9.78 -4.47 -3.49
CA GLY A 226 -10.57 -5.23 -4.44
C GLY A 226 -11.37 -6.34 -3.76
N VAL A 227 -10.73 -7.13 -2.89
CA VAL A 227 -11.41 -8.19 -2.12
C VAL A 227 -12.51 -7.61 -1.23
N LEU A 228 -12.25 -6.46 -0.60
CA LEU A 228 -13.22 -5.82 0.28
C LEU A 228 -14.38 -5.16 -0.49
N ALA A 229 -14.10 -4.53 -1.62
CA ALA A 229 -15.10 -3.86 -2.44
C ALA A 229 -15.97 -4.86 -3.23
N PHE A 230 -15.47 -6.06 -3.48
CA PHE A 230 -16.16 -7.11 -4.24
C PHE A 230 -17.59 -7.41 -3.78
N PRO A 231 -17.86 -7.68 -2.49
CA PRO A 231 -19.23 -7.97 -2.05
C PRO A 231 -20.19 -6.77 -2.12
N PHE A 232 -19.68 -5.53 -2.12
CA PHE A 232 -20.53 -4.33 -2.14
C PHE A 232 -20.90 -3.91 -3.57
N VAL A 233 -19.91 -3.92 -4.44
CA VAL A 233 -19.99 -3.29 -5.76
C VAL A 233 -20.19 -4.36 -6.85
N GLY A 234 -19.85 -5.61 -6.56
CA GLY A 234 -19.93 -6.73 -7.49
C GLY A 234 -18.85 -6.70 -8.56
N ALA A 235 -18.64 -7.85 -9.22
CA ALA A 235 -17.64 -7.98 -10.27
C ALA A 235 -17.90 -7.02 -11.45
N ALA A 236 -19.16 -6.84 -11.85
CA ALA A 236 -19.53 -6.03 -13.00
C ALA A 236 -19.10 -4.56 -12.87
N VAL A 237 -19.22 -3.99 -11.68
CA VAL A 237 -18.88 -2.57 -11.44
C VAL A 237 -17.38 -2.41 -11.11
N LEU A 238 -16.75 -3.38 -10.45
CA LEU A 238 -15.30 -3.37 -10.22
C LEU A 238 -14.49 -3.46 -11.52
N PHE A 239 -14.95 -4.26 -12.47
CA PHE A 239 -14.32 -4.40 -13.78
C PHE A 239 -14.90 -3.44 -14.82
N ALA A 240 -15.75 -2.49 -14.41
CA ALA A 240 -16.25 -1.47 -15.31
C ALA A 240 -15.09 -0.62 -15.86
N PRO A 241 -15.13 -0.22 -17.15
CA PRO A 241 -14.04 0.53 -17.78
C PRO A 241 -13.67 1.81 -17.00
N VAL A 242 -14.68 2.52 -16.49
CA VAL A 242 -14.50 3.74 -15.69
C VAL A 242 -13.77 3.45 -14.39
N SER A 243 -14.15 2.39 -13.67
CA SER A 243 -13.46 1.98 -12.44
C SER A 243 -12.01 1.60 -12.74
N LEU A 244 -11.77 0.83 -13.79
CA LEU A 244 -10.42 0.45 -14.23
C LEU A 244 -9.58 1.66 -14.62
N VAL A 245 -10.15 2.66 -15.31
CA VAL A 245 -9.44 3.90 -15.67
C VAL A 245 -9.10 4.71 -14.43
N ILE A 246 -10.05 4.88 -13.50
CA ILE A 246 -9.80 5.60 -12.25
C ILE A 246 -8.71 4.87 -11.46
N ILE A 247 -8.84 3.56 -11.26
CA ILE A 247 -7.86 2.74 -10.53
C ILE A 247 -6.50 2.82 -11.21
N ALA A 248 -6.42 2.52 -12.51
CA ALA A 248 -5.16 2.50 -13.26
C ALA A 248 -4.48 3.88 -13.31
N GLY A 249 -5.24 4.95 -13.60
CA GLY A 249 -4.73 6.31 -13.60
C GLY A 249 -4.19 6.71 -12.22
N THR A 250 -4.88 6.28 -11.18
CA THR A 250 -4.48 6.49 -9.80
C THR A 250 -3.19 5.74 -9.42
N PHE A 251 -3.06 4.48 -9.81
CA PHE A 251 -1.82 3.71 -9.64
C PHE A 251 -0.65 4.30 -10.45
N ALA A 252 -0.91 4.68 -11.70
CA ALA A 252 0.09 5.29 -12.57
C ALA A 252 0.60 6.60 -11.98
N ALA A 253 -0.29 7.47 -11.52
CA ALA A 253 0.07 8.72 -10.84
C ALA A 253 0.89 8.46 -9.57
N GLY A 254 0.44 7.55 -8.70
CA GLY A 254 1.17 7.21 -7.48
C GLY A 254 2.58 6.66 -7.75
N ILE A 255 2.72 5.74 -8.70
CA ILE A 255 4.03 5.16 -9.09
C ILE A 255 4.93 6.24 -9.71
N LEU A 256 4.39 7.08 -10.60
CA LEU A 256 5.13 8.14 -11.27
C LEU A 256 5.70 9.13 -10.25
N ILE A 257 4.86 9.59 -9.32
CA ILE A 257 5.24 10.49 -8.24
C ILE A 257 6.40 9.91 -7.42
N VAL A 258 6.32 8.62 -7.04
CA VAL A 258 7.40 7.99 -6.28
C VAL A 258 8.69 7.91 -7.10
N ARG A 259 8.60 7.58 -8.40
CA ARG A 259 9.76 7.54 -9.28
C ARG A 259 10.41 8.92 -9.43
N LEU A 260 9.61 9.97 -9.59
CA LEU A 260 10.08 11.35 -9.68
C LEU A 260 10.76 11.78 -8.38
N SER A 261 10.18 11.46 -7.21
CA SER A 261 10.78 11.77 -5.91
C SER A 261 12.16 11.10 -5.72
N VAL A 262 12.31 9.86 -6.19
CA VAL A 262 13.60 9.13 -6.16
C VAL A 262 14.61 9.73 -7.14
N GLN A 263 14.17 10.13 -8.33
CA GLN A 263 15.05 10.79 -9.31
C GLN A 263 15.51 12.16 -8.80
N ALA A 264 14.62 12.95 -8.20
CA ALA A 264 14.93 14.26 -7.62
C ALA A 264 15.97 14.20 -6.49
N THR A 265 16.10 13.06 -5.80
CA THR A 265 17.12 12.85 -4.76
C THR A 265 18.47 12.36 -5.28
N THR A 266 18.56 11.96 -6.56
CA THR A 266 19.82 11.57 -7.21
C THR A 266 20.89 12.68 -7.22
N PRO A 267 20.58 13.95 -7.56
CA PRO A 267 21.59 15.03 -7.55
C PRO A 267 22.21 15.27 -6.17
N ILE A 268 21.42 15.14 -5.09
CA ILE A 268 21.87 15.28 -3.70
C ILE A 268 22.91 14.20 -3.35
N VAL A 269 22.70 12.97 -3.82
CA VAL A 269 23.63 11.85 -3.61
C VAL A 269 24.97 12.11 -4.31
N THR A 270 24.93 12.61 -5.55
CA THR A 270 26.16 13.03 -6.26
C THR A 270 26.87 14.20 -5.59
N ALA A 271 26.13 15.16 -5.02
CA ALA A 271 26.72 16.29 -4.29
C ALA A 271 27.42 15.82 -3.00
N ILE A 272 26.79 14.92 -2.24
CA ILE A 272 27.39 14.33 -1.03
C ILE A 272 28.67 13.57 -1.35
N ARG A 273 28.71 12.80 -2.45
CA ARG A 273 29.91 12.06 -2.86
C ARG A 273 31.06 12.95 -3.31
N ARG A 274 30.78 14.10 -3.92
CA ARG A 274 31.82 15.06 -4.33
C ARG A 274 32.44 15.82 -3.16
N ALA A 275 31.76 15.86 -2.01
CA ALA A 275 32.21 16.56 -0.81
C ALA A 275 32.97 15.67 0.19
N ALA A 276 33.12 14.37 -0.12
CA ALA A 276 33.81 13.38 0.70
C ALA A 276 35.15 12.99 0.06
#